data_AF-A0A0F9CCD4-F1
#
_entry.id   AF-A0A0F9CCD4-F1
#
_cell.length_a   1.000
_cell.length_b   1.000
_cell.length_c   1.000
_cell.angle_alpha   90.00
_cell.angle_beta   90.00
_cell.angle_gamma   90.00
#
_symmetry.space_group_name_H-M   'P 1'
#
loop_
_entity.id
_entity.type
_entity.pdbx_description
1 polymer ?
#
loop_
_entity_poly.entity_id
_entity_poly.type
_entity_poly.pdbx_seq_one_letter_code
_entity_poly.pdbx_strand_id
1 'polypeptide(L)'
;MANIHIKGEKHPDCPLCLQPFKKVMYPTDSFYVCLTDMISINIKDPSILLWVDYKPESKEIPCPNPKCHGEMRFFFRQDGFMKAKCMNKKCQASISSEDIPDRGDFAKKWKLEQSVEEKENLKKWRENYDDKN
;
A
#
# COMPACT_ATOMS: atom_id res chain seq x y z
N MET A 1 -9.28 33.47 -3.11
CA MET A 1 -8.90 32.05 -2.98
C MET A 1 -9.92 31.24 -3.76
N ALA A 2 -9.57 30.77 -4.95
CA ALA A 2 -10.52 30.06 -5.80
C ALA A 2 -10.58 28.58 -5.39
N ASN A 3 -11.73 28.14 -4.88
CA ASN A 3 -12.04 26.73 -4.68
C ASN A 3 -12.32 26.10 -6.05
N ILE A 4 -11.32 25.44 -6.62
CA ILE A 4 -11.50 24.62 -7.82
C ILE A 4 -12.16 23.31 -7.37
N HIS A 5 -13.48 23.22 -7.52
CA HIS A 5 -14.19 21.95 -7.48
C HIS A 5 -14.05 21.27 -8.84
N ILE A 6 -13.15 20.30 -8.93
CA ILE A 6 -13.07 19.39 -10.07
C ILE A 6 -14.27 18.43 -9.96
N LYS A 7 -15.36 18.74 -10.68
CA LYS A 7 -16.48 17.83 -10.89
C LYS A 7 -15.98 16.62 -11.69
N GLY A 8 -15.96 15.44 -11.09
CA GLY A 8 -15.89 14.17 -11.83
C GLY A 8 -14.82 13.17 -11.39
N GLU A 9 -13.87 13.53 -10.52
CA GLU A 9 -12.92 12.55 -9.98
C GLU A 9 -13.62 11.73 -8.89
N LYS A 10 -13.97 10.47 -9.20
CA LYS A 10 -14.32 9.51 -8.15
C LYS A 10 -13.10 9.33 -7.25
N HIS A 11 -13.23 9.71 -5.99
CA HIS A 11 -12.22 9.42 -4.98
C HIS A 11 -12.05 7.90 -4.85
N PRO A 12 -10.82 7.39 -4.66
CA PRO A 12 -10.64 5.97 -4.41
C PRO A 12 -11.36 5.57 -3.12
N ASP A 13 -11.81 4.32 -3.08
CA ASP A 13 -12.33 3.72 -1.85
C ASP A 13 -11.19 3.24 -0.97
N CYS A 14 -11.41 3.29 0.35
CA CYS A 14 -10.49 2.72 1.31
C CYS A 14 -10.38 1.20 1.12
N PRO A 15 -9.18 0.62 0.92
CA PRO A 15 -9.06 -0.83 0.70
C PRO A 15 -9.45 -1.65 1.95
N LEU A 16 -9.44 -1.04 3.15
CA LEU A 16 -9.77 -1.71 4.41
C LEU A 16 -11.27 -1.76 4.68
N CYS A 17 -12.01 -0.66 4.49
CA CYS A 17 -13.44 -0.58 4.80
C CYS A 17 -14.37 -0.29 3.61
N LEU A 18 -13.83 -0.10 2.41
CA LEU A 18 -14.55 0.27 1.18
C LEU A 18 -15.35 1.56 1.26
N GLN A 19 -15.13 2.38 2.28
CA GLN A 19 -15.72 3.71 2.33
C GLN A 19 -14.88 4.66 1.49
N PRO A 20 -15.50 5.62 0.78
CA PRO A 20 -14.77 6.58 -0.03
C PRO A 20 -13.82 7.40 0.84
N PHE A 21 -12.59 7.58 0.36
CA PHE A 21 -11.64 8.46 1.02
C PHE A 21 -12.13 9.90 1.02
N LYS A 22 -11.86 10.63 2.11
CA LYS A 22 -12.01 12.09 2.13
C LYS A 22 -10.75 12.74 1.58
N LYS A 23 -10.88 13.64 0.61
CA LYS A 23 -9.76 14.45 0.10
C LYS A 23 -9.55 15.65 1.02
N VAL A 24 -8.33 15.79 1.54
CA VAL A 24 -7.89 16.93 2.34
C VAL A 24 -6.79 17.63 1.57
N MET A 25 -6.94 18.95 1.35
CA MET A 25 -5.99 19.75 0.59
C MET A 25 -5.27 20.71 1.55
N TYR A 26 -3.94 20.66 1.51
CA TYR A 26 -3.03 21.63 2.13
C TYR A 26 -2.33 22.43 1.03
N PRO A 27 -1.70 23.58 1.36
CA PRO A 27 -1.02 24.40 0.36
C PRO A 27 0.09 23.67 -0.41
N THR A 28 0.79 22.74 0.24
CA THR A 28 1.93 22.01 -0.35
C THR A 28 1.57 20.60 -0.80
N ASP A 29 0.58 19.98 -0.14
CA ASP A 29 0.28 18.57 -0.27
C ASP A 29 -1.22 18.30 -0.23
N SER A 30 -1.64 17.17 -0.76
CA SER A 30 -3.02 16.73 -0.69
C SER A 30 -3.06 15.25 -0.35
N PHE A 31 -4.03 14.88 0.48
CA PHE A 31 -4.15 13.54 1.04
C PHE A 31 -5.54 12.97 0.84
N TYR A 32 -5.60 11.66 0.67
CA TYR A 32 -6.80 10.85 0.86
C TYR A 32 -6.78 10.29 2.28
N VAL A 33 -7.86 10.50 3.05
CA VAL A 33 -7.95 10.18 4.47
C VAL A 33 -9.19 9.33 4.77
N CYS A 34 -8.98 8.18 5.42
CA CYS A 34 -10.05 7.33 5.93
C CYS A 34 -10.10 7.48 7.45
N LEU A 35 -11.19 8.06 7.95
CA LEU A 35 -11.38 8.28 9.39
C LEU A 35 -11.77 6.99 10.14
N THR A 36 -12.39 6.03 9.44
CA THR A 36 -12.81 4.76 10.05
C THR A 36 -11.62 3.90 10.46
N ASP A 37 -10.62 3.80 9.58
CA ASP A 37 -9.43 2.97 9.82
C ASP A 37 -8.19 3.81 10.19
N MET A 38 -8.34 5.13 10.34
CA MET A 38 -7.28 6.07 10.70
C MET A 38 -6.04 5.94 9.81
N ILE A 39 -6.25 5.92 8.50
CA ILE A 39 -5.17 5.85 7.50
C ILE A 39 -5.23 7.04 6.56
N SER A 40 -4.07 7.44 6.06
CA SER A 40 -3.95 8.52 5.07
C SER A 40 -2.84 8.24 4.07
N ILE A 41 -3.03 8.70 2.84
CA ILE A 41 -2.06 8.58 1.75
C ILE A 41 -1.98 9.89 0.96
N ASN A 42 -0.78 10.28 0.54
CA ASN A 42 -0.61 11.43 -0.35
C ASN A 42 -1.20 11.09 -1.72
N ILE A 43 -1.94 12.02 -2.35
CA ILE A 43 -2.57 11.79 -3.67
C ILE A 43 -1.56 11.45 -4.76
N LYS A 44 -0.30 11.87 -4.59
CA LYS A 44 0.80 11.57 -5.50
C LYS A 44 1.45 10.20 -5.26
N ASP A 45 1.05 9.46 -4.24
CA ASP A 45 1.62 8.14 -3.95
C ASP A 45 1.15 7.11 -5.01
N PRO A 46 2.07 6.43 -5.71
CA PRO A 46 1.74 5.48 -6.76
C PRO A 46 0.97 4.25 -6.26
N SER A 47 1.01 3.96 -4.96
CA SER A 47 0.32 2.81 -4.35
C SER A 47 -1.20 2.91 -4.47
N ILE A 48 -1.74 4.12 -4.70
CA ILE A 48 -3.18 4.34 -4.93
C ILE A 48 -3.70 3.51 -6.10
N LEU A 49 -2.96 3.48 -7.22
CA LEU A 49 -3.33 2.74 -8.43
C LEU A 49 -3.33 1.23 -8.18
N LEU A 50 -2.36 0.78 -7.37
CA LEU A 50 -2.20 -0.64 -7.05
C LEU A 50 -3.37 -1.20 -6.27
N TRP A 51 -4.04 -0.41 -5.42
CA TRP A 51 -5.20 -0.89 -4.66
C TRP A 51 -6.47 -0.97 -5.49
N VAL A 52 -6.64 -0.06 -6.45
CA VAL A 52 -7.80 -0.04 -7.34
C VAL A 52 -7.80 -1.28 -8.24
N ASP A 53 -6.60 -1.70 -8.66
CA ASP A 53 -6.41 -2.89 -9.50
C ASP A 53 -6.17 -4.18 -8.69
N TYR A 54 -5.96 -4.09 -7.38
CA TYR A 54 -5.77 -5.26 -6.51
C TYR A 54 -7.08 -6.05 -6.40
N LYS A 55 -7.25 -7.03 -7.29
CA LYS A 55 -8.31 -8.02 -7.18
C LYS A 55 -7.94 -9.01 -6.07
N PRO A 56 -8.74 -9.11 -5.00
CA PRO A 56 -8.43 -9.94 -3.82
C PRO A 56 -8.27 -11.44 -4.13
N GLU A 57 -8.70 -11.88 -5.32
CA GLU A 57 -8.65 -13.26 -5.80
C GLU A 57 -7.25 -13.89 -5.86
N SER A 58 -6.17 -13.11 -5.69
CA SER A 58 -4.81 -13.57 -5.96
C SER A 58 -3.97 -13.95 -4.75
N LYS A 59 -4.19 -13.40 -3.53
CA LYS A 59 -3.47 -13.78 -2.29
C LYS A 59 -4.27 -13.36 -1.05
N GLU A 60 -5.16 -14.23 -0.61
CA GLU A 60 -5.91 -14.08 0.64
C GLU A 60 -4.99 -14.34 1.83
N ILE A 61 -4.65 -13.30 2.60
CA ILE A 61 -3.91 -13.49 3.85
C ILE A 61 -4.90 -13.89 4.94
N PRO A 62 -4.69 -15.06 5.58
CA PRO A 62 -5.60 -15.53 6.61
C PRO A 62 -5.55 -14.64 7.84
N CYS A 63 -6.70 -14.43 8.47
CA CYS A 63 -6.79 -13.74 9.74
C CYS A 63 -6.00 -14.51 10.80
N PRO A 64 -5.15 -13.84 11.62
CA PRO A 64 -4.36 -14.49 12.65
C PRO A 64 -5.22 -15.06 13.78
N ASN A 65 -6.50 -14.65 13.89
CA ASN A 65 -7.41 -15.21 14.87
C ASN A 65 -7.86 -16.61 14.42
N PRO A 66 -7.48 -17.68 15.16
CA PRO A 66 -7.78 -19.05 14.78
C PRO A 66 -9.28 -19.36 14.77
N LYS A 67 -10.13 -18.53 15.39
CA LYS A 67 -11.59 -18.70 15.41
C LYS A 67 -12.30 -17.98 14.26
N CYS A 68 -11.60 -17.09 13.56
CA CYS A 68 -12.21 -16.22 12.57
C CYS A 68 -12.24 -16.86 11.18
N HIS A 69 -11.18 -17.60 10.82
CA HIS A 69 -10.94 -18.18 9.48
C HIS A 69 -11.21 -17.24 8.30
N GLY A 70 -11.31 -15.94 8.55
CA GLY A 70 -11.65 -14.94 7.55
C GLY A 70 -10.39 -14.38 6.91
N GLU A 71 -10.60 -13.61 5.85
CA GLU A 71 -9.52 -12.95 5.13
C GLU A 71 -9.21 -11.57 5.69
N MET A 72 -7.99 -11.13 5.45
CA MET A 72 -7.57 -9.76 5.72
C MET A 72 -7.44 -8.96 4.42
N ARG A 73 -7.76 -7.67 4.52
CA ARG A 73 -7.45 -6.68 3.48
C ARG A 73 -6.31 -5.80 3.92
N PHE A 74 -5.58 -5.27 2.94
CA PHE A 74 -4.33 -4.54 3.15
C PHE A 74 -4.41 -3.12 2.60
N PHE A 75 -3.69 -2.25 3.28
CA PHE A 75 -3.37 -0.91 2.88
C PHE A 75 -1.86 -0.78 3.00
N PHE A 76 -1.19 -0.25 1.98
CA PHE A 76 0.25 -0.05 2.01
C PHE A 76 0.63 1.21 1.24
N ARG A 77 1.63 1.94 1.72
CA ARG A 77 2.12 3.18 1.11
C ARG A 77 3.56 3.00 0.63
N GLN A 78 4.01 3.94 -0.21
CA GLN A 78 5.39 3.91 -0.71
C GLN A 78 6.43 4.07 0.41
N ASP A 79 6.09 4.72 1.52
CA ASP A 79 6.98 4.89 2.68
C ASP A 79 7.16 3.62 3.54
N GLY A 80 6.57 2.50 3.13
CA GLY A 80 6.65 1.22 3.82
C GLY A 80 5.63 1.06 4.95
N PHE A 81 4.77 2.04 5.19
CA PHE A 81 3.64 1.84 6.09
C PHE A 81 2.68 0.81 5.50
N MET A 82 2.35 -0.20 6.31
CA MET A 82 1.34 -1.21 5.99
C MET A 82 0.33 -1.33 7.12
N LYS A 83 -0.93 -1.57 6.78
CA LYS A 83 -2.01 -1.92 7.71
C LYS A 83 -2.90 -2.99 7.08
N ALA A 84 -3.31 -3.95 7.89
CA ALA A 84 -4.19 -5.04 7.51
C ALA A 84 -5.37 -5.12 8.46
N LYS A 85 -6.54 -5.49 7.94
CA LYS A 85 -7.76 -5.65 8.75
C LYS A 85 -8.56 -6.86 8.30
N CYS A 86 -9.01 -7.66 9.26
CA CYS A 86 -9.91 -8.76 9.00
C CYS A 86 -11.29 -8.25 8.56
N MET A 87 -11.84 -8.84 7.50
CA MET A 87 -13.16 -8.49 6.98
C MET A 87 -14.32 -8.99 7.84
N ASN A 88 -14.07 -9.97 8.71
CA ASN A 88 -15.06 -10.45 9.65
C ASN A 88 -15.28 -9.40 10.77
N LYS A 89 -16.43 -8.73 10.71
CA LYS A 89 -16.84 -7.70 11.67
C LYS A 89 -16.85 -8.16 13.14
N LYS A 90 -16.99 -9.47 13.39
CA LYS A 90 -16.95 -10.04 14.75
C LYS A 90 -15.53 -10.24 15.28
N CYS A 91 -14.54 -10.38 14.38
CA CYS A 91 -13.15 -10.62 14.77
C CYS A 91 -12.40 -9.34 15.10
N GLN A 92 -12.59 -8.29 14.28
CA GLN A 92 -11.92 -6.99 14.43
C GLN A 92 -10.38 -7.04 14.49
N ALA A 93 -9.75 -8.16 14.13
CA ALA A 93 -8.30 -8.27 14.12
C ALA A 93 -7.69 -7.32 13.09
N SER A 94 -6.65 -6.60 13.48
CA SER A 94 -5.87 -5.73 12.62
C SER A 94 -4.39 -5.90 12.91
N ILE A 95 -3.57 -5.77 11.88
CA ILE A 95 -2.12 -5.78 12.00
C ILE A 95 -1.64 -4.48 11.38
N SER A 96 -0.88 -3.67 12.10
CA SER A 96 -0.19 -2.53 11.51
C SER A 96 1.31 -2.78 11.49
N SER A 97 1.99 -2.07 10.60
CA SER A 97 3.45 -2.05 10.59
C SER A 97 4.04 -1.58 11.92
N GLU A 98 3.30 -0.87 12.77
CA GLU A 98 3.72 -0.46 14.13
C GLU A 98 3.73 -1.66 15.10
N ASP A 99 2.92 -2.68 14.81
CA ASP A 99 2.81 -3.91 15.61
C ASP A 99 3.85 -4.97 15.20
N ILE A 100 4.67 -4.71 14.17
CA ILE A 100 5.74 -5.61 13.73
C ILE A 100 7.04 -5.19 14.44
N PRO A 101 7.53 -5.98 15.42
CA PRO A 101 8.66 -5.59 16.26
C PRO A 101 9.97 -5.33 15.51
N ASP A 102 10.13 -5.85 14.27
CA ASP A 102 11.35 -5.74 13.46
C ASP A 102 11.22 -4.77 12.25
N ARG A 103 10.58 -3.62 12.44
CA ARG A 103 10.47 -2.55 11.42
C ARG A 103 11.82 -2.15 10.81
N GLY A 104 12.90 -2.22 11.58
CA GLY A 104 14.24 -1.86 11.13
C GLY A 104 14.83 -2.82 10.10
N ASP A 105 14.49 -4.10 10.19
CA ASP A 105 15.15 -5.14 9.39
C ASP A 105 14.37 -5.47 8.11
N PHE A 106 13.04 -5.37 8.12
CA PHE A 106 12.26 -5.58 6.90
C PHE A 106 12.50 -4.49 5.85
N ALA A 107 12.53 -3.21 6.26
CA ALA A 107 12.83 -2.10 5.36
C ALA A 107 14.27 -2.13 4.84
N LYS A 108 15.23 -2.58 5.66
CA LYS A 108 16.62 -2.80 5.23
C LYS A 108 16.72 -3.97 4.25
N LYS A 109 16.04 -5.09 4.54
CA LYS A 109 16.05 -6.28 3.69
C LYS A 109 15.43 -6.00 2.32
N TRP A 110 14.29 -5.29 2.27
CA TRP A 110 13.65 -4.92 1.00
C TRP A 110 14.53 -3.99 0.15
N LYS A 111 15.17 -2.99 0.77
CA LYS A 111 16.14 -2.12 0.08
C LYS A 111 17.36 -2.91 -0.43
N LEU A 112 17.82 -3.88 0.34
CA LEU A 112 18.92 -4.75 -0.06
C LEU A 112 18.53 -5.62 -1.25
N GLU A 113 17.35 -6.25 -1.23
CA GLU A 113 16.83 -7.10 -2.31
C GLU A 113 16.65 -6.31 -3.62
N GLN A 114 16.08 -5.09 -3.57
CA GLN A 114 16.00 -4.21 -4.76
C GLN A 114 17.38 -3.86 -5.31
N SER A 115 18.36 -3.55 -4.44
CA SER A 115 19.72 -3.20 -4.88
C SER A 115 20.48 -4.37 -5.51
N VAL A 116 20.14 -5.61 -5.15
CA VAL A 116 20.72 -6.84 -5.73
C VAL A 116 20.12 -7.09 -7.11
N GLU A 117 18.79 -7.01 -7.24
CA GLU A 117 18.10 -7.18 -8.51
C GLU A 117 18.54 -6.14 -9.55
N GLU A 118 18.72 -4.88 -9.14
CA GLU A 118 19.19 -3.80 -10.00
C GLU A 118 20.63 -4.05 -10.50
N LYS A 119 21.52 -4.59 -9.65
CA LYS A 119 22.89 -4.98 -10.03
C LYS A 119 22.91 -6.17 -10.97
N GLU A 120 22.06 -7.17 -10.76
CA GLU A 120 21.97 -8.32 -11.65
C GLU A 120 21.46 -7.92 -13.05
N ASN A 121 20.47 -7.02 -13.10
CA ASN A 121 19.96 -6.48 -14.36
C ASN A 121 21.04 -5.65 -15.09
N LEU A 122 21.83 -4.86 -14.37
CA LEU A 122 22.96 -4.12 -14.97
C LEU A 122 24.05 -5.05 -15.52
N LYS A 123 24.34 -6.15 -14.81
CA LYS A 123 25.33 -7.14 -15.23
C LYS A 123 24.90 -7.86 -16.52
N LYS A 124 23.65 -8.33 -16.56
CA LYS A 124 23.06 -8.94 -17.77
C LYS A 124 23.07 -7.97 -18.96
N TRP A 125 22.87 -6.68 -18.72
CA TRP A 125 22.93 -5.68 -19.79
C TRP A 125 24.35 -5.52 -20.36
N ARG A 126 25.39 -5.53 -19.50
CA ARG A 126 26.79 -5.49 -19.95
C ARG A 126 27.19 -6.71 -20.75
N GLU A 127 26.86 -7.91 -20.27
CA GLU A 127 27.16 -9.16 -20.98
C GLU A 127 26.53 -9.17 -22.39
N ASN A 128 25.29 -8.67 -22.53
CA ASN A 128 24.62 -8.55 -23.83
C ASN A 128 25.15 -7.42 -24.73
N TYR A 129 25.86 -6.43 -24.17
CA TYR A 129 26.42 -5.31 -24.92
C TYR A 129 27.81 -5.65 -25.46
N ASP A 130 28.59 -6.41 -24.70
CA ASP A 130 29.94 -6.87 -25.09
C ASP A 130 29.89 -7.99 -26.13
N ASP A 131 28.82 -8.79 -26.19
CA ASP A 131 28.61 -9.82 -27.24
C ASP A 131 28.19 -9.24 -28.62
N LYS A 132 27.97 -7.92 -28.71
CA LYS A 132 27.51 -7.24 -29.94
C LYS A 132 28.54 -6.30 -30.58
N ASN A 133 29.76 -6.23 -30.05
CA ASN A 133 30.92 -5.55 -30.64
C ASN A 133 32.06 -6.53 -30.90
#